data_AF-H2TRB5-F1
#
_entry.id   AF-H2TRB5-F1
#
_cell.length_a   1.000
_cell.length_b   1.000
_cell.length_c   1.000
_cell.angle_alpha   90.00
_cell.angle_beta   90.00
_cell.angle_gamma   90.00
#
_symmetry.space_group_name_H-M   'P 1'
#
loop_
_entity.id
_entity.type
_entity.pdbx_description
1 polymer ?
#
loop_
_entity_poly.entity_id
_entity_poly.type
_entity_poly.pdbx_seq_one_letter_code
_entity_poly.pdbx_strand_id
1 'polypeptide(L)'
;MALATLSISLITLALSSVHLSRGSNRHAVYWNSSNILLRREGYTVQVSVNDYLDIYCPHYNATPRGTLERTVAEQYILYMVSYRGYRMCDPQQGFKRWECNRPHAPHAPIKFSEKFQRYSAFSLGYEFNVGQEYYYISTPTHHHGHSCLRLRVYVCCSTVSQADDDSSQTPPDYTVRPNIKIHNIDEFNPEVPKLEKSVSGSSPSHDRVLLSVATLLVSFVLLS
;
A
#
# COMPACT_ATOMS: atom_id res chain seq x y z
N MET A 1 20.79 9.57 46.89
CA MET A 1 19.49 10.21 46.57
C MET A 1 19.54 10.98 45.26
N ALA A 2 20.45 11.93 45.06
CA ALA A 2 20.51 12.77 43.84
C ALA A 2 20.84 12.03 42.52
N LEU A 3 21.67 10.97 42.58
CA LEU A 3 22.02 10.16 41.39
C LEU A 3 20.85 9.33 40.87
N ALA A 4 20.01 8.81 41.78
CA ALA A 4 18.81 8.05 41.42
C ALA A 4 17.74 8.94 40.79
N THR A 5 17.58 10.17 41.27
CA THR A 5 16.62 11.13 40.68
C THR A 5 17.05 11.60 39.29
N LEU A 6 18.37 11.78 39.08
CA LEU A 6 18.93 12.09 37.76
C LEU A 6 18.75 10.93 36.77
N SER A 7 19.00 9.69 37.18
CA SER A 7 18.82 8.53 36.29
C SER A 7 17.35 8.33 35.91
N ILE A 8 16.42 8.48 36.85
CA ILE A 8 14.98 8.38 36.60
C ILE A 8 14.52 9.48 35.63
N SER A 9 15.01 10.71 35.79
CA SER A 9 14.67 11.82 34.87
C SER A 9 15.17 11.58 33.44
N LEU A 10 16.39 11.06 33.27
CA LEU A 10 16.96 10.70 31.96
C LEU A 10 16.19 9.56 31.29
N ILE A 11 15.74 8.57 32.07
CA ILE A 11 14.89 7.48 31.57
C ILE A 11 13.53 8.02 31.11
N THR A 12 12.89 8.91 31.88
CA THR A 12 11.61 9.53 31.47
C THR A 12 11.73 10.39 30.21
N LEU A 13 12.84 11.13 30.06
CA LEU A 13 13.14 11.89 28.84
C LEU A 13 13.36 10.94 27.65
N ALA A 14 14.12 9.85 27.81
CA ALA A 14 14.33 8.86 26.77
C ALA A 14 13.04 8.13 26.34
N LEU A 15 12.12 7.84 27.29
CA LEU A 15 10.81 7.26 26.98
C LEU A 15 9.85 8.27 26.33
N SER A 16 10.02 9.57 26.54
CA SER A 16 9.21 10.59 25.84
C SER A 16 9.67 10.82 24.40
N SER A 17 10.93 10.50 24.08
CA SER A 17 11.55 10.69 22.75
C SER A 17 11.44 9.48 21.83
N VAL A 18 10.90 8.35 22.29
CA VAL A 18 10.57 7.21 21.40
C VAL A 18 9.34 7.56 20.58
N HIS A 19 9.55 8.41 19.57
CA HIS A 19 8.69 8.42 18.41
C HIS A 19 8.75 7.02 17.81
N LEU A 20 7.70 6.24 18.04
CA LEU A 20 7.48 4.99 17.33
C LEU A 20 7.34 5.36 15.86
N SER A 21 8.45 5.37 15.12
CA SER A 21 8.46 5.45 13.66
C SER A 21 7.72 4.21 13.17
N ARG A 22 6.39 4.32 13.08
CA ARG A 22 5.53 3.23 12.65
C ARG A 22 5.89 2.95 11.21
N GLY A 23 6.62 1.86 11.01
CA GLY A 23 6.91 1.34 9.68
C GLY A 23 5.61 1.17 8.89
N SER A 24 5.73 1.19 7.56
CA SER A 24 4.62 0.92 6.66
C SER A 24 3.89 -0.36 7.07
N ASN A 25 2.60 -0.24 7.40
CA ASN A 25 1.78 -1.38 7.80
C ASN A 25 1.28 -2.11 6.56
N ARG A 26 1.06 -3.42 6.69
CA ARG A 26 0.50 -4.26 5.64
C ARG A 26 -0.88 -4.76 6.04
N HIS A 27 -1.86 -4.56 5.17
CA HIS A 27 -3.24 -4.98 5.35
C HIS A 27 -3.52 -6.14 4.41
N ALA A 28 -3.92 -7.30 4.93
CA ALA A 28 -4.17 -8.49 4.13
C ALA A 28 -5.67 -8.72 3.87
N VAL A 29 -6.05 -8.92 2.61
CA VAL A 29 -7.44 -9.26 2.22
C VAL A 29 -7.45 -10.51 1.36
N TYR A 30 -8.13 -11.55 1.83
CA TYR A 30 -8.37 -12.77 1.05
C TYR A 30 -9.59 -12.58 0.16
N TRP A 31 -9.37 -12.61 -1.15
CA TRP A 31 -10.35 -12.23 -2.16
C TRP A 31 -11.03 -13.45 -2.77
N ASN A 32 -12.04 -14.00 -2.09
CA ASN A 32 -12.81 -15.17 -2.53
C ASN A 32 -14.27 -15.06 -2.10
N SER A 33 -15.15 -15.86 -2.69
CA SER A 33 -16.59 -15.82 -2.42
C SER A 33 -16.97 -16.30 -1.02
N SER A 34 -16.14 -17.14 -0.40
CA SER A 34 -16.30 -17.62 0.98
C SER A 34 -16.10 -16.51 2.01
N ASN A 35 -15.35 -15.45 1.68
CA ASN A 35 -15.21 -14.27 2.53
C ASN A 35 -16.49 -13.42 2.48
N ILE A 36 -17.33 -13.57 3.50
CA ILE A 36 -18.64 -12.92 3.58
C ILE A 36 -18.59 -11.39 3.58
N LEU A 37 -17.46 -10.81 4.02
CA LEU A 37 -17.28 -9.36 4.09
C LEU A 37 -17.29 -8.74 2.71
N LEU A 38 -16.71 -9.42 1.72
CA LEU A 38 -16.61 -8.95 0.35
C LEU A 38 -17.93 -9.05 -0.43
N ARG A 39 -18.87 -9.90 0.02
CA ARG A 39 -20.18 -10.07 -0.63
C ARG A 39 -21.19 -8.97 -0.27
N ARG A 40 -20.95 -8.25 0.84
CA ARG A 40 -21.87 -7.22 1.35
C ARG A 40 -21.33 -5.82 1.08
N GLU A 41 -22.21 -4.82 1.04
CA GLU A 41 -21.78 -3.42 1.08
C GLU A 41 -21.15 -3.12 2.44
N GLY A 42 -20.13 -2.24 2.44
CA GLY A 42 -19.60 -1.65 3.66
C GLY A 42 -18.31 -2.26 4.20
N TYR A 43 -17.79 -3.37 3.66
CA TYR A 43 -16.46 -3.83 4.05
C TYR A 43 -15.40 -2.79 3.69
N THR A 44 -14.77 -2.25 4.72
CA THR A 44 -13.88 -1.09 4.63
C THR A 44 -12.57 -1.40 5.32
N VAL A 45 -11.46 -1.20 4.61
CA VAL A 45 -10.11 -1.25 5.19
C VAL A 45 -9.61 0.18 5.33
N GLN A 46 -9.15 0.53 6.51
CA GLN A 46 -8.55 1.83 6.79
C GLN A 46 -7.04 1.73 6.69
N VAL A 47 -6.42 2.58 5.87
CA VAL A 47 -4.97 2.59 5.62
C VAL A 47 -4.39 3.98 5.85
N SER A 48 -3.10 4.05 6.18
CA SER A 48 -2.35 5.31 6.16
C SER A 48 -1.60 5.47 4.85
N VAL A 49 -1.16 6.70 4.54
CA VAL A 49 -0.20 6.93 3.46
C VAL A 49 1.03 6.07 3.70
N ASN A 50 1.62 5.54 2.63
CA ASN A 50 2.73 4.58 2.62
C ASN A 50 2.44 3.17 3.15
N ASP A 51 1.24 2.86 3.66
CA ASP A 51 0.85 1.48 3.96
C ASP A 51 0.68 0.66 2.65
N TYR A 52 0.62 -0.66 2.80
CA TYR A 52 0.31 -1.58 1.71
C TYR A 52 -0.99 -2.33 1.95
N LEU A 53 -1.75 -2.56 0.88
CA LEU A 53 -2.83 -3.54 0.83
C LEU A 53 -2.38 -4.74 0.00
N ASP A 54 -2.29 -5.90 0.65
CA ASP A 54 -1.98 -7.18 0.03
C ASP A 54 -3.31 -7.94 -0.21
N ILE A 55 -3.73 -8.03 -1.47
CA ILE A 55 -4.90 -8.79 -1.90
C ILE A 55 -4.45 -10.18 -2.34
N TYR A 56 -4.89 -11.21 -1.62
CA TYR A 56 -4.58 -12.61 -1.90
C TYR A 56 -5.66 -13.22 -2.80
N CYS A 57 -5.25 -13.75 -3.95
CA CYS A 57 -6.13 -14.47 -4.87
C CYS A 57 -6.58 -15.82 -4.27
N PRO A 58 -7.74 -16.36 -4.71
CA PRO A 58 -8.14 -17.71 -4.38
C PRO A 58 -7.05 -18.72 -4.78
N HIS A 59 -6.74 -19.64 -3.88
CA HIS A 59 -5.75 -20.68 -4.11
C HIS A 59 -6.34 -22.02 -3.72
N TYR A 60 -6.16 -23.00 -4.60
CA TYR A 60 -6.70 -24.35 -4.46
C TYR A 60 -5.57 -25.33 -4.72
N ASN A 61 -5.47 -26.35 -3.87
CA ASN A 61 -4.49 -27.42 -4.04
C ASN A 61 -4.76 -28.15 -5.35
N ALA A 62 -3.71 -28.41 -6.13
CA ALA A 62 -3.82 -29.27 -7.30
C ALA A 62 -4.01 -30.72 -6.84
N THR A 63 -5.22 -31.27 -6.95
CA THR A 63 -5.43 -32.70 -6.67
C THR A 63 -4.82 -33.53 -7.82
N PRO A 64 -3.93 -34.50 -7.54
CA PRO A 64 -3.22 -35.26 -8.58
C PRO A 64 -4.09 -36.14 -9.47
N ARG A 65 -5.38 -36.29 -9.16
CA ARG A 65 -6.31 -37.14 -9.89
C ARG A 65 -7.42 -36.27 -10.47
N GLY A 66 -7.56 -36.32 -11.80
CA GLY A 66 -8.67 -35.73 -12.55
C GLY A 66 -10.03 -36.37 -12.27
N THR A 67 -10.28 -36.79 -11.02
CA THR A 67 -11.60 -37.18 -10.55
C THR A 67 -12.38 -35.92 -10.22
N LEU A 68 -13.10 -35.48 -11.25
CA LEU A 68 -14.22 -34.55 -11.25
C LEU A 68 -14.90 -34.41 -9.88
N GLU A 69 -14.60 -33.33 -9.15
CA GLU A 69 -15.65 -32.66 -8.39
C GLU A 69 -15.70 -31.19 -8.80
N ARG A 70 -16.95 -30.76 -8.98
CA ARG A 70 -17.47 -29.60 -9.67
C ARG A 70 -17.17 -28.27 -8.93
N THR A 71 -16.04 -28.14 -8.25
CA THR A 71 -15.56 -26.84 -7.74
C THR A 71 -14.77 -26.17 -8.85
N VAL A 72 -15.45 -25.36 -9.66
CA VAL A 72 -14.78 -24.44 -10.58
C VAL A 72 -13.92 -23.53 -9.70
N ALA A 73 -12.60 -23.68 -9.81
CA ALA A 73 -11.67 -22.87 -9.05
C ALA A 73 -11.93 -21.39 -9.36
N GLU A 74 -12.23 -20.61 -8.32
CA GLU A 74 -12.59 -19.21 -8.46
C GLU A 74 -11.47 -18.41 -9.12
N GLN A 75 -11.83 -17.63 -10.13
CA GLN A 75 -10.94 -16.74 -10.87
C GLN A 75 -11.63 -15.40 -11.07
N TYR A 76 -10.87 -14.32 -10.89
CA TYR A 76 -11.39 -12.96 -10.83
C TYR A 76 -10.51 -11.97 -11.58
N ILE A 77 -11.13 -10.95 -12.16
CA ILE A 77 -10.43 -9.73 -12.59
C ILE A 77 -10.75 -8.63 -11.58
N LEU A 78 -9.72 -8.00 -11.01
CA LEU A 78 -9.85 -6.89 -10.08
C LEU A 78 -9.81 -5.56 -10.81
N TYR A 79 -10.73 -4.68 -10.45
CA TYR A 79 -10.86 -3.32 -10.98
C TYR A 79 -10.81 -2.32 -9.85
N MET A 80 -10.16 -1.19 -10.11
CA MET A 80 -10.30 0.01 -9.30
C MET A 80 -11.34 0.90 -9.99
N VAL A 81 -12.42 1.22 -9.28
CA VAL A 81 -13.62 1.87 -9.86
C VAL A 81 -14.02 3.12 -9.09
N SER A 82 -14.85 3.95 -9.71
CA SER A 82 -15.54 5.04 -9.02
C SER A 82 -16.56 4.52 -7.99
N TYR A 83 -17.03 5.40 -7.10
CA TYR A 83 -18.13 5.08 -6.18
C TYR A 83 -19.37 4.54 -6.90
N ARG A 84 -19.70 5.11 -8.07
CA ARG A 84 -20.81 4.66 -8.91
C ARG A 84 -20.59 3.20 -9.37
N GLY A 85 -19.39 2.87 -9.83
CA GLY A 85 -19.00 1.51 -10.20
C GLY A 85 -19.06 0.53 -9.03
N TYR A 86 -18.64 0.95 -7.84
CA TYR A 86 -18.71 0.15 -6.62
C TYR A 86 -20.15 -0.23 -6.21
N ARG A 87 -21.09 0.72 -6.31
CA ARG A 87 -22.49 0.49 -5.97
C ARG A 87 -23.19 -0.42 -6.99
N MET A 88 -22.89 -0.25 -8.27
CA MET A 88 -23.51 -1.03 -9.35
C MET A 88 -22.74 -2.29 -9.76
N CYS A 89 -21.59 -2.57 -9.14
CA CYS A 89 -20.70 -3.65 -9.56
C CYS A 89 -20.29 -3.56 -11.04
N ASP A 90 -20.10 -2.34 -11.55
CA ASP A 90 -19.82 -2.07 -12.97
C ASP A 90 -18.32 -1.85 -13.22
N PRO A 91 -17.61 -2.79 -13.89
CA PRO A 91 -16.18 -2.66 -14.17
C PRO A 91 -15.86 -1.59 -15.23
N GLN A 92 -16.85 -1.10 -16.00
CA GLN A 92 -16.62 -0.06 -17.01
C GLN A 92 -16.40 1.32 -16.39
N GLN A 93 -16.73 1.49 -15.11
CA GLN A 93 -16.58 2.74 -14.34
C GLN A 93 -15.18 2.85 -13.69
N GLY A 94 -14.16 2.23 -14.29
CA GLY A 94 -12.82 2.16 -13.74
C GLY A 94 -11.84 1.48 -14.68
N PHE A 95 -10.74 1.00 -14.11
CA PHE A 95 -9.68 0.31 -14.86
C PHE A 95 -9.27 -0.98 -14.16
N LYS A 96 -8.83 -1.92 -14.99
CA LYS A 96 -8.30 -3.21 -14.53
C LYS A 96 -7.01 -3.00 -13.74
N ARG A 97 -6.95 -3.57 -12.54
CA ARG A 97 -5.77 -3.47 -11.65
C ARG A 97 -4.98 -4.76 -11.56
N TRP A 98 -5.66 -5.92 -11.57
CA TRP A 98 -5.02 -7.23 -11.42
C TRP A 98 -5.89 -8.38 -11.96
N GLU A 99 -5.29 -9.55 -12.20
CA GLU A 99 -6.00 -10.79 -12.54
C GLU A 99 -5.59 -11.94 -11.61
N CYS A 100 -6.59 -12.54 -10.97
CA CYS A 100 -6.47 -13.80 -10.26
C CYS A 100 -6.82 -14.96 -11.21
N ASN A 101 -5.89 -15.33 -12.09
CA ASN A 101 -6.08 -16.35 -13.13
C ASN A 101 -5.29 -17.66 -12.91
N ARG A 102 -4.53 -17.76 -11.81
CA ARG A 102 -3.71 -18.95 -11.47
C ARG A 102 -4.12 -19.54 -10.11
N PRO A 103 -5.25 -20.26 -10.03
CA PRO A 103 -5.75 -20.83 -8.78
C PRO A 103 -4.85 -21.96 -8.21
N HIS A 104 -4.07 -22.63 -9.06
CA HIS A 104 -3.20 -23.75 -8.68
C HIS A 104 -1.72 -23.38 -8.67
N ALA A 105 -1.38 -22.15 -8.25
CA ALA A 105 0.00 -21.72 -8.16
C ALA A 105 0.83 -22.68 -7.27
N PRO A 106 2.07 -23.04 -7.65
CA PRO A 106 2.80 -24.18 -7.08
C PRO A 106 3.29 -24.01 -5.64
N HIS A 107 3.38 -22.78 -5.13
CA HIS A 107 3.99 -22.51 -3.81
C HIS A 107 3.04 -21.86 -2.82
N ALA A 108 2.40 -20.76 -3.22
CA ALA A 108 1.56 -19.96 -2.33
C ALA A 108 0.48 -19.24 -3.13
N PRO A 109 -0.59 -18.74 -2.47
CA PRO A 109 -1.55 -17.85 -3.12
C PRO A 109 -0.83 -16.64 -3.71
N ILE A 110 -1.14 -16.33 -4.97
CA ILE A 110 -0.63 -15.12 -5.61
C ILE A 110 -1.24 -13.91 -4.90
N LYS A 111 -0.40 -12.91 -4.62
CA LYS A 111 -0.85 -11.65 -4.07
C LYS A 111 -0.56 -10.48 -4.97
N PHE A 112 -1.52 -9.57 -5.04
CA PHE A 112 -1.37 -8.22 -5.57
C PHE A 112 -1.12 -7.28 -4.40
N SER A 113 -0.09 -6.43 -4.51
CA SER A 113 0.23 -5.45 -3.48
C SER A 113 0.03 -4.04 -4.03
N GLU A 114 -0.84 -3.28 -3.40
CA GLU A 114 -1.03 -1.85 -3.65
C GLU A 114 -0.32 -1.06 -2.55
N LYS A 115 0.41 -0.01 -2.93
CA LYS A 115 1.01 0.92 -1.97
C LYS A 115 0.25 2.24 -2.00
N PHE A 116 -0.22 2.71 -0.85
CA PHE A 116 -0.96 3.97 -0.74
C PHE A 116 -0.02 5.16 -0.69
N GLN A 117 0.68 5.42 -1.78
CA GLN A 117 1.61 6.53 -1.89
C GLN A 117 0.96 7.77 -2.51
N ARG A 118 1.38 8.95 -2.06
CA ARG A 118 0.90 10.24 -2.57
C ARG A 118 1.41 10.55 -3.98
N TYR A 119 2.63 10.13 -4.28
CA TYR A 119 3.28 10.38 -5.57
C TYR A 119 3.70 9.05 -6.18
N SER A 120 3.28 8.82 -7.42
CA SER A 120 3.66 7.62 -8.16
C SER A 120 4.90 7.88 -9.01
N ALA A 121 5.92 7.03 -8.87
CA ALA A 121 7.08 7.05 -9.78
C ALA A 121 6.76 6.47 -11.17
N PHE A 122 5.60 5.83 -11.35
CA PHE A 122 5.14 5.28 -12.62
C PHE A 122 4.08 6.19 -13.23
N SER A 123 4.19 6.48 -14.53
CA SER A 123 3.28 7.38 -15.26
C SER A 123 1.83 6.90 -15.29
N LEU A 124 1.60 5.59 -15.22
CA LEU A 124 0.28 4.98 -15.09
C LEU A 124 -0.01 4.47 -13.67
N GLY A 125 0.85 4.82 -12.70
CA GLY A 125 0.63 4.45 -11.31
C GLY A 125 -0.38 5.38 -10.67
N TYR A 126 -1.06 4.88 -9.64
CA TYR A 126 -2.15 5.59 -9.00
C TYR A 126 -1.65 6.35 -7.77
N GLU A 127 -2.25 7.51 -7.50
CA GLU A 127 -1.90 8.39 -6.40
C GLU A 127 -3.02 8.43 -5.36
N PHE A 128 -2.65 8.34 -4.08
CA PHE A 128 -3.59 8.21 -2.98
C PHE A 128 -3.51 9.41 -2.04
N ASN A 129 -4.67 10.00 -1.77
CA ASN A 129 -4.83 11.21 -0.97
C ASN A 129 -5.48 10.90 0.37
N VAL A 130 -5.04 11.62 1.40
CA VAL A 130 -5.63 11.55 2.74
C VAL A 130 -7.07 12.05 2.72
N GLY A 131 -7.95 11.41 3.48
CA GLY A 131 -9.37 11.71 3.57
C GLY A 131 -10.18 11.19 2.38
N GLN A 132 -9.56 10.47 1.43
CA GLN A 132 -10.26 9.93 0.27
C GLN A 132 -10.57 8.44 0.41
N GLU A 133 -11.66 8.04 -0.25
CA GLU A 133 -12.11 6.65 -0.36
C GLU A 133 -11.86 6.11 -1.76
N TYR A 134 -11.34 4.89 -1.81
CA TYR A 134 -11.00 4.17 -3.02
C TYR A 134 -11.73 2.84 -3.07
N TYR A 135 -12.18 2.44 -4.26
CA TYR A 135 -13.10 1.32 -4.39
C TYR A 135 -12.55 0.26 -5.32
N TYR A 136 -12.56 -0.98 -4.84
CA TYR A 136 -12.17 -2.15 -5.59
C TYR A 136 -13.37 -3.07 -5.77
N ILE A 137 -13.54 -3.59 -6.97
CA ILE A 137 -14.51 -4.65 -7.28
C ILE A 137 -13.84 -5.77 -8.05
N SER A 138 -14.50 -6.93 -8.12
CA SER A 138 -14.09 -7.98 -9.03
C SER A 138 -15.24 -8.65 -9.74
N THR A 139 -15.01 -9.03 -10.99
CA THR A 139 -15.92 -9.86 -11.78
C THR A 139 -15.34 -11.25 -11.97
N PRO A 140 -16.14 -12.32 -11.83
CA PRO A 140 -15.71 -13.68 -12.15
C PRO A 140 -15.36 -13.81 -13.64
N THR A 141 -14.35 -14.63 -13.98
CA THR A 141 -13.94 -14.86 -15.39
C THR A 141 -14.80 -15.90 -16.10
N HIS A 142 -15.28 -16.92 -15.39
CA HIS A 142 -15.98 -18.09 -15.97
C HIS A 142 -17.46 -18.20 -15.59
N HIS A 143 -17.98 -17.31 -14.74
CA HIS A 143 -19.37 -17.35 -14.29
C HIS A 143 -20.12 -16.07 -14.68
N HIS A 144 -21.21 -16.21 -15.42
CA HIS A 144 -22.11 -15.09 -15.76
C HIS A 144 -23.06 -14.74 -14.60
N GLY A 145 -22.53 -14.59 -13.39
CA GLY A 145 -23.29 -14.23 -12.19
C GLY A 145 -23.13 -12.75 -11.81
N HIS A 146 -24.19 -12.14 -11.30
CA HIS A 146 -24.24 -10.71 -10.92
C HIS A 146 -23.65 -10.38 -9.54
N SER A 147 -23.15 -11.35 -8.78
CA SER A 147 -22.56 -11.08 -7.45
C SER A 147 -21.08 -10.71 -7.59
N CYS A 148 -20.77 -9.41 -7.59
CA CYS A 148 -19.38 -8.94 -7.49
C CYS A 148 -18.89 -8.96 -6.04
N LEU A 149 -17.61 -9.23 -5.86
CA LEU A 149 -16.91 -8.98 -4.60
C LEU A 149 -16.44 -7.53 -4.61
N ARG A 150 -16.50 -6.84 -3.47
CA ARG A 150 -16.14 -5.43 -3.38
C ARG A 150 -15.54 -5.03 -2.05
N LEU A 151 -14.66 -4.05 -2.11
CA LEU A 151 -13.91 -3.50 -0.99
C LEU A 151 -13.86 -1.98 -1.10
N ARG A 152 -14.11 -1.29 0.01
CA ARG A 152 -13.80 0.13 0.16
C ARG A 152 -12.50 0.28 0.94
N VAL A 153 -11.64 1.20 0.53
CA VAL A 153 -10.42 1.56 1.24
C VAL A 153 -10.47 3.02 1.59
N TYR A 154 -10.34 3.35 2.87
CA TYR A 154 -10.30 4.73 3.34
C TYR A 154 -8.87 5.09 3.75
N VAL A 155 -8.30 6.13 3.13
CA VAL A 155 -6.96 6.61 3.47
C VAL A 155 -7.10 7.68 4.56
N CYS A 156 -6.84 7.31 5.81
CA CYS A 156 -7.20 8.16 6.94
C CYS A 156 -6.17 9.22 7.30
N CYS A 157 -4.88 8.87 7.27
CA CYS A 157 -3.82 9.67 7.89
C CYS A 157 -2.55 9.70 7.04
N SER A 158 -1.81 10.80 7.13
CA SER A 158 -0.41 10.84 6.74
C SER A 158 0.44 10.06 7.75
N THR A 159 1.53 9.45 7.29
CA THR A 159 2.57 8.97 8.20
C THR A 159 3.22 10.18 8.85
N VAL A 160 3.26 10.20 10.19
CA VAL A 160 3.70 11.30 11.07
C VAL A 160 5.09 11.87 10.71
N SER A 161 5.89 11.17 9.91
CA SER A 161 7.16 11.66 9.37
C SER A 161 7.05 12.76 8.29
N GLN A 162 5.85 13.17 7.87
CA GLN A 162 5.64 14.29 6.93
C GLN A 162 4.80 15.44 7.50
N ALA A 163 4.43 15.39 8.79
CA ALA A 163 3.61 16.45 9.39
C ALA A 163 4.40 17.75 9.68
N ASP A 164 5.74 17.69 9.68
CA ASP A 164 6.58 18.85 10.00
C ASP A 164 7.05 19.66 8.78
N ASP A 165 6.70 19.26 7.55
CA ASP A 165 7.12 19.99 6.32
C ASP A 165 5.97 20.65 5.56
N ASP A 166 4.75 20.67 6.13
CA ASP A 166 3.54 21.22 5.49
C ASP A 166 3.05 22.54 6.12
N SER A 167 3.82 23.16 7.03
CA SER A 167 3.42 24.46 7.64
C SER A 167 4.08 25.70 7.04
N SER A 168 4.98 25.55 6.06
CA SER A 168 5.71 26.69 5.49
C SER A 168 5.98 26.56 3.99
N GLN A 169 4.97 26.22 3.20
CA GLN A 169 5.03 26.40 1.75
C GLN A 169 3.92 27.36 1.30
N THR A 170 4.30 28.64 1.22
CA THR A 170 3.62 29.60 0.33
C THR A 170 3.58 29.04 -1.09
N PRO A 171 2.44 29.16 -1.81
CA PRO A 171 2.35 28.66 -3.18
C PRO A 171 3.42 29.33 -4.06
N PRO A 172 4.13 28.57 -4.91
CA PRO A 172 5.08 29.18 -5.83
C PRO A 172 4.32 30.11 -6.79
N ASP A 173 4.77 31.35 -6.81
CA ASP A 173 4.33 32.40 -7.73
C ASP A 173 4.54 31.93 -9.17
N TYR A 174 3.45 31.60 -9.85
CA TYR A 174 3.47 31.23 -11.25
C TYR A 174 3.74 32.51 -12.05
N THR A 175 5.01 32.81 -12.30
CA THR A 175 5.39 33.88 -13.22
C THR A 175 5.02 33.47 -14.64
N VAL A 176 3.82 33.86 -15.09
CA VAL A 176 3.44 33.87 -16.50
C VAL A 176 4.27 34.96 -17.18
N ARG A 177 5.32 34.58 -17.90
CA ARG A 177 5.96 35.47 -18.87
C ARG A 177 5.39 35.16 -20.27
N PRO A 178 4.76 36.12 -20.96
CA PRO A 178 4.12 35.86 -22.24
C PRO A 178 5.12 35.95 -23.41
N ASN A 179 4.81 35.22 -24.48
CA ASN A 179 5.46 35.16 -25.79
C ASN A 179 6.70 34.25 -25.94
N ILE A 180 6.46 33.00 -26.34
CA ILE A 180 7.29 32.32 -27.34
C ILE A 180 6.38 31.58 -28.32
N LYS A 181 6.47 31.98 -29.60
CA LYS A 181 5.80 31.33 -30.72
C LYS A 181 6.52 30.02 -31.01
N ILE A 182 5.77 28.92 -31.07
CA ILE A 182 6.29 27.60 -31.45
C ILE A 182 6.68 27.66 -32.93
N HIS A 183 7.97 27.58 -33.22
CA HIS A 183 8.49 27.14 -34.53
C HIS A 183 9.62 26.13 -34.29
N ASN A 184 9.36 24.91 -34.75
CA ASN A 184 10.28 23.97 -35.39
C ASN A 184 11.62 23.67 -34.70
N ILE A 185 11.72 22.48 -34.07
CA ILE A 185 12.99 21.76 -33.88
C ILE A 185 12.69 20.26 -34.09
N ASP A 186 12.68 19.83 -35.36
CA ASP A 186 13.38 18.59 -35.69
C ASP A 186 14.81 18.73 -35.17
N GLU A 187 15.36 17.67 -34.56
CA GLU A 187 16.69 17.58 -33.94
C GLU A 187 16.71 17.72 -32.40
N PHE A 188 16.22 16.68 -31.73
CA PHE A 188 16.73 16.31 -30.41
C PHE A 188 16.89 14.79 -30.34
N ASN A 189 18.13 14.32 -30.42
CA ASN A 189 18.52 12.94 -30.16
C ASN A 189 18.62 12.75 -28.63
N PRO A 190 17.75 11.96 -27.97
CA PRO A 190 17.96 11.64 -26.57
C PRO A 190 18.92 10.46 -26.48
N GLU A 191 20.21 10.74 -26.24
CA GLU A 191 21.06 9.75 -25.59
C GLU A 191 20.48 9.47 -24.20
N VAL A 192 19.80 8.32 -24.09
CA VAL A 192 19.17 7.86 -22.86
C VAL A 192 20.26 7.62 -21.80
N PRO A 193 20.24 8.32 -20.65
CA PRO A 193 21.17 8.02 -19.56
C PRO A 193 20.91 6.60 -19.05
N LYS A 194 21.97 5.81 -18.98
CA LYS A 194 21.94 4.41 -18.56
C LYS A 194 21.53 4.34 -17.09
N LEU A 195 20.42 3.67 -16.81
CA LEU A 195 19.85 3.49 -15.47
C LEU A 195 20.86 2.77 -14.57
N GLU A 196 21.48 3.47 -13.63
CA GLU A 196 22.26 2.84 -12.57
C GLU A 196 21.31 2.07 -11.64
N LYS A 197 21.73 0.84 -11.29
CA LYS A 197 20.94 -0.15 -10.58
C LYS A 197 20.29 0.46 -9.33
N SER A 198 18.96 0.33 -9.25
CA SER A 198 18.16 0.62 -8.08
C SER A 198 18.77 -0.04 -6.84
N VAL A 199 19.22 0.78 -5.90
CA VAL A 199 19.62 0.34 -4.56
C VAL A 199 18.41 -0.28 -3.89
N SER A 200 18.52 -1.56 -3.55
CA SER A 200 17.57 -2.24 -2.67
C SER A 200 17.67 -1.57 -1.30
N GLY A 201 16.70 -0.73 -0.96
CA GLY A 201 16.61 -0.12 0.36
C GLY A 201 16.42 -1.22 1.40
N SER A 202 17.47 -1.53 2.16
CA SER A 202 17.35 -2.32 3.38
C SER A 202 16.48 -1.55 4.37
N SER A 203 15.46 -2.22 4.89
CA SER A 203 14.55 -1.68 5.89
C SER A 203 15.30 -1.48 7.21
N PRO A 204 15.31 -0.27 7.82
CA PRO A 204 16.07 0.03 9.04
C PRO A 204 15.42 -0.51 10.33
N SER A 205 14.45 -1.43 10.21
CA SER A 205 13.65 -1.90 11.35
C SER A 205 14.43 -2.77 12.35
N HIS A 206 15.45 -3.51 11.91
CA HIS A 206 16.19 -4.42 12.79
C HIS A 206 17.36 -3.76 13.52
N ASP A 207 18.05 -2.80 12.89
CA ASP A 207 19.23 -2.14 13.49
C ASP A 207 18.87 -1.22 14.67
N ARG A 208 17.69 -0.60 14.63
CA ARG A 208 17.21 0.27 15.72
C ARG A 208 16.70 -0.50 16.94
N VAL A 209 16.16 -1.70 16.75
CA VAL A 209 15.77 -2.59 17.87
C VAL A 209 17.02 -3.06 18.61
N LEU A 210 18.08 -3.44 17.88
CA LEU A 210 19.36 -3.83 18.46
C LEU A 210 20.02 -2.68 19.25
N LEU A 211 19.97 -1.44 18.75
CA LEU A 211 20.44 -0.26 19.48
C LEU A 211 19.64 -0.01 20.78
N SER A 212 18.32 -0.23 20.74
CA SER A 212 17.46 -0.05 21.92
C SER A 212 17.71 -1.11 23.00
N VAL A 213 17.97 -2.35 22.59
CA VAL A 213 18.30 -3.45 23.52
C VAL A 213 19.70 -3.24 24.10
N ALA A 214 20.67 -2.81 23.28
CA ALA A 214 22.03 -2.51 23.74
C ALA A 214 22.07 -1.36 24.75
N THR A 215 21.28 -0.30 24.53
CA THR A 215 21.20 0.83 25.47
C THR A 215 20.48 0.48 26.78
N LEU A 216 19.47 -0.39 26.74
CA LEU A 216 18.83 -0.96 27.95
C LEU A 216 19.76 -1.89 28.74
N LEU A 217 20.57 -2.70 28.06
CA LEU A 217 21.55 -3.57 28.72
C LEU A 217 22.69 -2.77 29.36
N VAL A 218 23.21 -1.75 28.67
CA VAL A 218 24.26 -0.87 29.21
C VAL A 218 23.78 -0.08 30.42
N SER A 219 22.52 0.39 30.40
CA SER A 219 21.93 1.08 31.56
C SER A 219 21.69 0.13 32.74
N PHE A 220 21.29 -1.13 32.51
CA PHE A 220 21.15 -2.11 33.58
C PHE A 220 22.50 -2.45 34.26
N VAL A 221 23.58 -2.54 33.48
CA VAL A 221 24.95 -2.78 33.99
C VAL A 221 25.49 -1.57 34.78
N LEU A 222 25.12 -0.34 34.41
CA LEU A 222 25.50 0.89 35.13
C LEU A 222 24.71 1.10 36.44
N LEU A 223 23.59 0.41 36.63
CA LEU A 223 22.76 0.45 37.85
C LEU A 223 22.98 -0.74 38.80
N SER A 224 23.79 -1.74 38.40
CA SER A 224 24.17 -2.92 39.23
C SER A 224 25.50 -2.67 39.94
#